data_AF-A0A1V6V1U2-F1
#
_entry.id   AF-A0A1V6V1U2-F1
#
_cell.length_a   1.000
_cell.length_b   1.000
_cell.length_c   1.000
_cell.angle_alpha   90.00
_cell.angle_beta   90.00
_cell.angle_gamma   90.00
#
_symmetry.space_group_name_H-M   'P 1'
#
loop_
_entity.id
_entity.type
_entity.pdbx_description
1 polymer ?
#
loop_
_entity_poly.entity_id
_entity_poly.type
_entity_poly.pdbx_seq_one_letter_code
_entity_poly.pdbx_strand_id
1 'polypeptide(L)'
;MPLLSKAPSSVIIIGGGFSGLAMACQLQRTLNLDDYVIYDRNSGIGGTWLFPPQSEILDYMHRVASHYGVSDHFTGNTEWEGADWQDEKQLWLVRLKDLQTGDQFTQECRILISGVGALVNPRTMDLEGSETFQGSIIHTAQWQHSVDLRDKHVSVIGNGASALQLVPEIAKKAKSVTQFMRSPQHLVESSNYVISPFWRFMFRYFPITLYIARFVMFIYMEESFLHSQPNDPGRLSRANSERQSREYVQRTAPRKYWDLLTPTFDFGCRRRIFDRAYAASLHQDNLTLTNDPIVKIKPTAIVTGSKEEVYTDVIVLATGFDLSQYDIEIKGRHGKTREQHWQEAEGKATFKTVAMSGFPNFFYILGPNSGRIYTSTLAMIESQVNLVINAIRPIILRNASSVEVRTGRDKQYQDSLNHALDNTIYNRSCSGYFFDEGTGKNWFIYPWNSVHLWWEMYWNAEAGWEYYK
;
A
#
# COMPACT_ATOMS: atom_id res chain seq x y z
N MET A 1 -11.22 34.96 -16.22
CA MET A 1 -9.81 35.02 -16.68
C MET A 1 -9.42 33.58 -16.99
N PRO A 2 -8.92 33.23 -18.19
CA PRO A 2 -8.50 31.86 -18.43
C PRO A 2 -7.28 31.59 -17.55
N LEU A 3 -7.38 30.57 -16.68
CA LEU A 3 -6.25 30.07 -15.89
C LEU A 3 -5.10 29.80 -16.85
N LEU A 4 -4.00 30.52 -16.68
CA LEU A 4 -2.75 30.33 -17.42
C LEU A 4 -2.39 28.85 -17.37
N SER A 5 -2.49 28.16 -18.51
CA SER A 5 -1.95 26.81 -18.65
C SER A 5 -0.47 26.88 -18.31
N LYS A 6 -0.06 26.29 -17.18
CA LYS A 6 1.35 26.07 -16.90
C LYS A 6 1.98 25.36 -18.11
N ALA A 7 3.23 25.68 -18.42
CA ALA A 7 3.94 25.02 -19.52
C ALA A 7 3.86 23.48 -19.37
N PRO A 8 3.68 22.72 -20.47
CA PRO A 8 3.60 21.27 -20.40
C PRO A 8 4.87 20.69 -19.78
N SER A 9 4.73 19.86 -18.76
CA SER A 9 5.86 19.16 -18.15
C SER A 9 6.16 17.88 -18.90
N SER A 10 7.43 17.53 -19.04
CA SER A 10 7.83 16.28 -19.70
C SER A 10 7.32 15.04 -18.94
N VAL A 11 7.28 15.08 -17.60
CA VAL A 11 6.78 13.98 -16.75
C VAL A 11 5.90 14.50 -15.61
N ILE A 12 4.75 13.86 -15.38
CA ILE A 12 3.92 14.05 -14.16
C ILE A 12 3.91 12.77 -13.34
N ILE A 13 4.19 12.90 -12.03
CA ILE A 13 4.16 11.83 -11.04
C ILE A 13 3.01 12.10 -10.06
N ILE A 14 2.09 11.14 -9.87
CA ILE A 14 1.02 11.27 -8.87
C ILE A 14 1.39 10.47 -7.60
N GLY A 15 1.47 11.13 -6.45
CA GLY A 15 1.82 10.57 -5.14
C GLY A 15 3.27 10.86 -4.72
N GLY A 16 3.47 11.63 -3.66
CA GLY A 16 4.73 11.96 -2.99
C GLY A 16 5.16 10.94 -1.92
N GLY A 17 4.75 9.68 -2.06
CA GLY A 17 5.26 8.55 -1.27
C GLY A 17 6.63 8.06 -1.75
N PHE A 18 7.11 6.93 -1.22
CA PHE A 18 8.37 6.32 -1.68
C PHE A 18 8.39 6.07 -3.19
N SER A 19 7.24 5.68 -3.77
CA SER A 19 7.07 5.46 -5.20
C SER A 19 7.42 6.71 -6.03
N GLY A 20 6.73 7.83 -5.78
CA GLY A 20 6.98 9.06 -6.52
C GLY A 20 8.34 9.68 -6.24
N LEU A 21 8.80 9.61 -4.98
CA LEU A 21 10.13 10.10 -4.61
C LEU A 21 11.24 9.31 -5.30
N ALA A 22 11.15 7.97 -5.32
CA ALA A 22 12.12 7.13 -6.00
C ALA A 22 12.13 7.38 -7.51
N MET A 23 10.95 7.54 -8.14
CA MET A 23 10.85 7.87 -9.57
C MET A 23 11.52 9.21 -9.87
N ALA A 24 11.20 10.26 -9.12
CA ALA A 24 11.79 11.59 -9.28
C ALA A 24 13.32 11.59 -9.13
N CYS A 25 13.84 10.92 -8.09
CA CYS A 25 15.28 10.78 -7.88
C CYS A 25 15.97 10.09 -9.07
N GLN A 26 15.34 9.09 -9.67
CA GLN A 26 15.91 8.37 -10.81
C GLN A 26 15.83 9.17 -12.12
N LEU A 27 14.75 9.93 -12.35
CA LEU A 27 14.67 10.86 -13.49
C LEU A 27 15.87 11.82 -13.52
N GLN A 28 16.20 12.41 -12.37
CA GLN A 28 17.35 13.30 -12.25
C GLN A 28 18.67 12.54 -12.39
N ARG A 29 18.88 11.47 -11.61
CA ARG A 29 20.18 10.77 -11.54
C ARG A 29 20.56 10.04 -12.82
N THR A 30 19.59 9.50 -13.55
CA THR A 30 19.86 8.60 -14.68
C THR A 30 19.57 9.23 -16.03
N LEU A 31 18.61 10.15 -16.10
CA LEU A 31 18.21 10.80 -17.35
C LEU A 31 18.54 12.30 -17.38
N ASN A 32 19.07 12.85 -16.28
CA ASN A 32 19.33 14.29 -16.13
C ASN A 32 18.09 15.14 -16.48
N LEU A 33 16.90 14.64 -16.14
CA LEU A 33 15.61 15.30 -16.39
C LEU A 33 15.17 16.05 -15.13
N ASP A 34 15.02 17.36 -15.26
CA ASP A 34 14.50 18.29 -14.24
C ASP A 34 13.08 18.79 -14.55
N ASP A 35 12.61 18.64 -15.78
CA ASP A 35 11.24 18.98 -16.20
C ASP A 35 10.21 17.90 -15.80
N TYR A 36 9.94 17.79 -14.50
CA TYR A 36 8.87 16.97 -13.94
C TYR A 36 8.15 17.66 -12.78
N VAL A 37 6.94 17.19 -12.44
CA VAL A 37 6.14 17.65 -11.30
C VAL A 37 5.52 16.46 -10.55
N ILE A 38 5.48 16.53 -9.22
CA ILE A 38 4.80 15.57 -8.34
C ILE A 38 3.54 16.21 -7.75
N TYR A 39 2.38 15.58 -7.96
CA TYR A 39 1.13 15.97 -7.28
C TYR A 39 0.79 14.98 -6.17
N ASP A 40 0.42 15.45 -4.98
CA ASP A 40 -0.10 14.60 -3.89
C ASP A 40 -1.28 15.29 -3.21
N ARG A 41 -2.24 14.50 -2.75
CA ARG A 41 -3.40 15.02 -2.01
C ARG A 41 -3.00 15.57 -0.63
N ASN A 42 -1.95 15.03 -0.02
CA ASN A 42 -1.42 15.48 1.26
C ASN A 42 -0.61 16.77 1.07
N SER A 43 -0.50 17.56 2.14
CA SER A 43 0.24 18.82 2.12
C SER A 43 1.78 18.65 2.10
N GLY A 44 2.28 17.42 2.23
CA GLY A 44 3.72 17.13 2.27
C GLY A 44 4.08 15.72 1.80
N ILE A 45 5.37 15.50 1.59
CA ILE A 45 5.95 14.24 1.13
C ILE A 45 5.90 13.20 2.25
N GLY A 46 5.40 11.99 1.97
CA GLY A 46 5.64 10.84 2.83
C GLY A 46 4.46 9.88 3.05
N GLY A 47 4.31 8.86 2.19
CA GLY A 47 3.21 7.87 2.24
C GLY A 47 3.08 6.99 3.52
N THR A 48 3.30 5.66 3.41
CA THR A 48 3.03 4.67 4.49
C THR A 48 4.31 3.90 4.92
N TRP A 49 4.39 3.41 6.17
CA TRP A 49 5.66 3.33 6.94
C TRP A 49 5.97 2.00 7.70
N LEU A 50 7.26 1.61 7.85
CA LEU A 50 7.71 0.44 8.66
C LEU A 50 9.10 0.60 9.34
N PHE A 51 9.13 0.41 10.67
CA PHE A 51 10.22 0.17 11.65
C PHE A 51 11.42 1.13 11.75
N PRO A 52 11.24 2.43 11.49
CA PRO A 52 11.30 3.43 12.57
C PRO A 52 9.92 3.96 13.01
N PRO A 53 9.80 4.84 14.03
CA PRO A 53 8.59 5.63 14.22
C PRO A 53 8.23 6.37 12.93
N GLN A 54 6.93 6.60 12.70
CA GLN A 54 6.45 7.26 11.48
C GLN A 54 7.17 8.60 11.21
N SER A 55 7.40 9.40 12.24
CA SER A 55 8.07 10.70 12.14
C SER A 55 9.50 10.59 11.60
N GLU A 56 10.28 9.59 12.03
CA GLU A 56 11.65 9.41 11.55
C GLU A 56 11.70 9.04 10.05
N ILE A 57 10.70 8.28 9.57
CA ILE A 57 10.61 7.90 8.17
C ILE A 57 10.16 9.10 7.32
N LEU A 58 9.21 9.88 7.83
CA LEU A 58 8.79 11.13 7.22
C LEU A 58 9.98 12.10 7.09
N ASP A 59 10.76 12.26 8.16
CA ASP A 59 11.98 13.07 8.16
C ASP A 59 13.00 12.55 7.15
N TYR A 60 13.19 11.23 7.06
CA TYR A 60 14.05 10.62 6.05
C TYR A 60 13.60 10.99 4.63
N MET A 61 12.30 10.91 4.35
CA MET A 61 11.76 11.26 3.04
C MET A 61 11.93 12.76 2.72
N HIS A 62 11.68 13.65 3.67
CA HIS A 62 11.96 15.08 3.49
C HIS A 62 13.44 15.34 3.20
N ARG A 63 14.36 14.67 3.93
CA ARG A 63 15.80 14.79 3.68
C ARG A 63 16.19 14.29 2.29
N VAL A 64 15.65 13.16 1.85
CA VAL A 64 15.91 12.63 0.50
C VAL A 64 15.36 13.58 -0.56
N ALA A 65 14.12 14.06 -0.41
CA ALA A 65 13.51 14.99 -1.36
C ALA A 65 14.29 16.30 -1.48
N SER A 66 14.70 16.88 -0.34
CA SER A 66 15.53 18.08 -0.32
C SER A 66 16.92 17.84 -0.91
N HIS A 67 17.57 16.71 -0.58
CA HIS A 67 18.90 16.37 -1.09
C HIS A 67 18.95 16.27 -2.62
N TYR A 68 17.87 15.77 -3.24
CA TYR A 68 17.75 15.67 -4.69
C TYR A 68 16.96 16.84 -5.32
N GLY A 69 16.54 17.86 -4.56
CA GLY A 69 15.75 18.98 -5.09
C GLY A 69 14.32 18.62 -5.52
N VAL A 70 13.84 17.42 -5.22
CA VAL A 70 12.48 16.94 -5.58
C VAL A 70 11.40 17.81 -4.94
N SER A 71 11.68 18.43 -3.79
CA SER A 71 10.75 19.32 -3.10
C SER A 71 10.32 20.52 -3.94
N ASP A 72 11.18 21.01 -4.84
CA ASP A 72 10.88 22.16 -5.70
C ASP A 72 9.88 21.81 -6.83
N HIS A 73 9.66 20.51 -7.05
CA HIS A 73 8.77 19.95 -8.06
C HIS A 73 7.44 19.46 -7.48
N PHE A 74 7.18 19.65 -6.19
CA PHE A 74 5.99 19.13 -5.51
C PHE A 74 4.87 20.16 -5.44
N THR A 75 3.64 19.76 -5.82
CA THR A 75 2.42 20.55 -5.61
C THR A 75 1.41 19.70 -4.83
N GLY A 76 1.20 20.04 -3.55
CA GLY A 76 0.24 19.37 -2.67
C GLY A 76 -1.20 19.85 -2.87
N ASN A 77 -2.13 19.34 -2.04
CA ASN A 77 -3.54 19.73 -2.02
C ASN A 77 -4.23 19.68 -3.40
N THR A 78 -3.80 18.76 -4.26
CA THR A 78 -4.32 18.61 -5.63
C THR A 78 -4.79 17.17 -5.81
N GLU A 79 -6.08 17.00 -6.15
CA GLU A 79 -6.69 15.69 -6.41
C GLU A 79 -6.64 15.37 -7.91
N TRP A 80 -6.40 14.10 -8.24
CA TRP A 80 -6.41 13.63 -9.63
C TRP A 80 -7.78 13.07 -10.00
N GLU A 81 -8.44 13.66 -10.99
CA GLU A 81 -9.81 13.28 -11.40
C GLU A 81 -9.86 12.39 -12.64
N GLY A 82 -8.79 12.38 -13.45
CA GLY A 82 -8.69 11.48 -14.61
C GLY A 82 -7.65 11.91 -15.63
N ALA A 83 -7.50 11.16 -16.71
CA ALA A 83 -6.63 11.54 -17.81
C ALA A 83 -7.09 10.95 -19.17
N ASP A 84 -6.84 11.68 -20.25
CA ASP A 84 -7.17 11.25 -21.61
C ASP A 84 -5.94 11.36 -22.52
N TRP A 85 -5.62 10.28 -23.22
CA TRP A 85 -4.57 10.25 -24.23
C TRP A 85 -5.03 10.99 -25.48
N GLN A 86 -4.15 11.84 -26.03
CA GLN A 86 -4.37 12.59 -27.25
C GLN A 86 -3.56 11.95 -28.38
N ASP A 87 -4.18 11.08 -29.19
CA ASP A 87 -3.51 10.33 -30.26
C ASP A 87 -2.77 11.24 -31.26
N GLU A 88 -3.35 12.38 -31.67
CA GLU A 88 -2.71 13.29 -32.63
C GLU A 88 -1.49 14.01 -32.03
N LYS A 89 -1.54 14.34 -30.74
CA LYS A 89 -0.50 15.12 -30.05
C LYS A 89 0.54 14.25 -29.33
N GLN A 90 0.29 12.95 -29.19
CA GLN A 90 1.11 12.00 -28.42
C GLN A 90 1.38 12.47 -26.97
N LEU A 91 0.34 12.98 -26.30
CA LEU A 91 0.41 13.46 -24.93
C LEU A 91 -0.84 13.08 -24.12
N TRP A 92 -0.71 13.10 -22.81
CA TRP A 92 -1.79 12.97 -21.84
C TRP A 92 -2.35 14.33 -21.47
N LEU A 93 -3.67 14.42 -21.42
CA LEU A 93 -4.41 15.53 -20.85
C LEU A 93 -4.90 15.10 -19.46
N VAL A 94 -4.31 15.63 -18.40
CA VAL A 94 -4.55 15.23 -17.00
C VAL A 94 -5.53 16.21 -16.34
N ARG A 95 -6.65 15.70 -15.84
CA ARG A 95 -7.69 16.47 -15.12
C ARG A 95 -7.39 16.49 -13.61
N LEU A 96 -7.34 17.67 -13.03
CA LEU A 96 -6.92 17.91 -11.65
C LEU A 96 -7.89 18.87 -10.96
N LYS A 97 -7.96 18.78 -9.63
CA LYS A 97 -8.76 19.68 -8.78
C LYS A 97 -7.92 20.22 -7.63
N ASP A 98 -7.89 21.53 -7.47
CA ASP A 98 -7.34 22.19 -6.29
C ASP A 98 -8.30 21.97 -5.11
N LEU A 99 -7.82 21.36 -4.03
CA LEU A 99 -8.64 21.04 -2.85
C LEU A 99 -8.86 22.24 -1.92
N GLN A 100 -8.08 23.31 -2.07
CA GLN A 100 -8.23 24.53 -1.28
C GLN A 100 -9.26 25.47 -1.91
N THR A 101 -9.21 25.67 -3.24
CA THR A 101 -10.14 26.55 -3.95
C THR A 101 -11.37 25.81 -4.48
N GLY A 102 -11.24 24.50 -4.74
CA GLY A 102 -12.25 23.69 -5.41
C GLY A 102 -12.21 23.79 -6.93
N ASP A 103 -11.29 24.58 -7.50
CA ASP A 103 -11.19 24.79 -8.95
C ASP A 103 -10.67 23.55 -9.67
N GLN A 104 -11.29 23.23 -10.80
CA GLN A 104 -10.81 22.20 -11.72
C GLN A 104 -9.91 22.81 -12.79
N PHE A 105 -8.81 22.13 -13.10
CA PHE A 105 -7.88 22.53 -14.15
C PHE A 105 -7.26 21.31 -14.83
N THR A 106 -6.60 21.55 -15.95
CA THR A 106 -6.03 20.50 -16.79
C THR A 106 -4.57 20.77 -17.09
N GLN A 107 -3.75 19.73 -17.13
CA GLN A 107 -2.33 19.82 -17.51
C GLN A 107 -1.97 18.78 -18.58
N GLU A 108 -1.15 19.20 -19.55
CA GLU A 108 -0.62 18.30 -20.57
C GLU A 108 0.75 17.71 -20.14
N CYS A 109 0.98 16.43 -20.40
CA CYS A 109 2.31 15.80 -20.24
C CYS A 109 2.57 14.71 -21.27
N ARG A 110 3.84 14.43 -21.58
CA ARG A 110 4.19 13.34 -22.51
C ARG A 110 4.08 11.97 -21.87
N ILE A 111 4.44 11.88 -20.60
CA ILE A 111 4.49 10.64 -19.80
C ILE A 111 3.73 10.86 -18.49
N LEU A 112 2.79 9.95 -18.20
CA LEU A 112 1.98 9.97 -16.99
C LEU A 112 2.35 8.78 -16.10
N ILE A 113 2.80 9.04 -14.87
CA ILE A 113 3.20 7.99 -13.93
C ILE A 113 2.30 8.06 -12.69
N SER A 114 1.53 7.00 -12.47
CA SER A 114 0.73 6.81 -11.28
C SER A 114 1.57 6.14 -10.17
N GLY A 115 1.93 6.91 -9.16
CA GLY A 115 2.56 6.46 -7.91
C GLY A 115 1.63 6.57 -6.71
N VAL A 116 0.31 6.52 -6.94
CA VAL A 116 -0.75 6.79 -5.94
C VAL A 116 -0.63 5.89 -4.71
N GLY A 117 -0.07 4.68 -4.86
CA GLY A 117 0.09 3.71 -3.79
C GLY A 117 -1.12 2.80 -3.65
N ALA A 118 -0.97 1.73 -2.86
CA ALA A 118 -1.98 0.66 -2.79
C ALA A 118 -2.93 0.77 -1.60
N LEU A 119 -2.50 1.37 -0.47
CA LEU A 119 -3.23 1.44 0.79
C LEU A 119 -3.38 2.89 1.23
N VAL A 120 -4.29 3.59 0.56
CA VAL A 120 -4.33 5.06 0.55
C VAL A 120 -5.69 5.55 1.01
N ASN A 121 -6.79 5.04 0.44
CA ASN A 121 -8.14 5.50 0.74
C ASN A 121 -8.68 4.80 2.00
N PRO A 122 -8.86 5.51 3.13
CA PRO A 122 -9.35 4.89 4.35
C PRO A 122 -10.75 4.33 4.18
N ARG A 123 -11.02 3.15 4.76
CA ARG A 123 -12.38 2.63 4.83
C ARG A 123 -13.21 3.48 5.78
N THR A 124 -14.28 4.08 5.26
CA THR A 124 -15.24 4.84 6.07
C THR A 124 -16.09 3.89 6.93
N MET A 125 -16.73 4.47 7.94
CA MET A 125 -17.69 3.74 8.76
C MET A 125 -19.00 3.64 7.98
N ASP A 126 -19.38 2.42 7.61
CA ASP A 126 -20.66 2.12 6.97
C ASP A 126 -21.51 1.27 7.93
N LEU A 127 -22.02 1.93 8.98
CA LEU A 127 -22.88 1.32 10.00
C LEU A 127 -24.05 2.26 10.29
N GLU A 128 -25.25 1.68 10.40
CA GLU A 128 -26.48 2.40 10.74
C GLU A 128 -26.29 3.22 12.03
N GLY A 129 -26.67 4.51 11.98
CA GLY A 129 -26.64 5.42 13.12
C GLY A 129 -25.29 6.08 13.39
N SER A 130 -24.26 5.77 12.59
CA SER A 130 -22.92 6.39 12.72
C SER A 130 -22.96 7.92 12.52
N GLU A 131 -23.85 8.41 11.68
CA GLU A 131 -24.14 9.83 11.44
C GLU A 131 -24.73 10.57 12.65
N THR A 132 -25.32 9.84 13.60
CA THR A 132 -25.93 10.40 14.82
C THR A 132 -25.02 10.33 16.05
N PHE A 133 -23.84 9.73 15.92
CA PHE A 133 -22.88 9.61 17.01
C PHE A 133 -22.40 11.01 17.47
N GLN A 134 -22.52 11.29 18.76
CA GLN A 134 -22.19 12.60 19.34
C GLN A 134 -20.69 12.77 19.59
N GLY A 135 -19.94 11.67 19.62
CA GLY A 135 -18.50 11.65 19.81
C GLY A 135 -17.71 11.76 18.50
N SER A 136 -16.39 11.61 18.60
CA SER A 136 -15.52 11.63 17.42
C SER A 136 -15.37 10.25 16.79
N ILE A 137 -15.46 10.18 15.46
CA ILE A 137 -15.10 8.99 14.67
C ILE A 137 -13.81 9.30 13.92
N ILE A 138 -12.76 8.53 14.17
CA ILE A 138 -11.41 8.80 13.65
C ILE A 138 -10.87 7.54 12.97
N HIS A 139 -10.41 7.65 11.73
CA HIS A 139 -9.67 6.56 11.10
C HIS A 139 -8.18 6.64 11.42
N THR A 140 -7.49 5.51 11.62
CA THR A 140 -6.05 5.51 12.00
C THR A 140 -5.14 6.19 10.98
N ALA A 141 -5.57 6.27 9.71
CA ALA A 141 -4.85 6.95 8.63
C ALA A 141 -5.12 8.46 8.53
N GLN A 142 -6.15 8.95 9.21
CA GLN A 142 -6.55 10.36 9.26
C GLN A 142 -6.65 10.78 10.73
N TRP A 143 -5.55 10.55 11.45
CA TRP A 143 -5.50 10.77 12.88
C TRP A 143 -5.72 12.23 13.24
N GLN A 144 -6.67 12.50 14.13
CA GLN A 144 -7.00 13.86 14.57
C GLN A 144 -6.32 14.16 15.90
N HIS A 145 -5.20 14.89 15.87
CA HIS A 145 -4.41 15.22 17.06
C HIS A 145 -5.15 16.12 18.07
N SER A 146 -6.24 16.79 17.66
CA SER A 146 -7.08 17.61 18.53
C SER A 146 -7.98 16.80 19.47
N VAL A 147 -8.20 15.51 19.20
CA VAL A 147 -9.07 14.67 20.03
C VAL A 147 -8.27 14.09 21.19
N ASP A 148 -8.62 14.50 22.41
CA ASP A 148 -8.04 13.96 23.64
C ASP A 148 -8.75 12.66 24.05
N LEU A 149 -7.95 11.61 24.26
CA LEU A 149 -8.43 10.30 24.67
C LEU A 149 -8.39 10.09 26.19
N ARG A 150 -7.80 11.03 26.96
CA ARG A 150 -7.72 10.92 28.42
C ARG A 150 -9.10 10.86 29.04
N ASP A 151 -9.27 9.92 29.97
CA ASP A 151 -10.51 9.70 30.71
C ASP A 151 -11.75 9.39 29.83
N LYS A 152 -11.55 9.06 28.55
CA LYS A 152 -12.61 8.69 27.60
C LYS A 152 -12.83 7.20 27.49
N HIS A 153 -14.06 6.80 27.16
CA HIS A 153 -14.41 5.46 26.74
C HIS A 153 -14.19 5.35 25.22
N VAL A 154 -13.18 4.59 24.81
CA VAL A 154 -12.75 4.49 23.40
C VAL A 154 -13.13 3.13 22.84
N SER A 155 -13.81 3.10 21.69
CA SER A 155 -14.05 1.87 20.94
C SER A 155 -13.12 1.79 19.74
N VAL A 156 -12.39 0.68 19.60
CA VAL A 156 -11.53 0.43 18.43
C VAL A 156 -12.17 -0.64 17.56
N ILE A 157 -12.41 -0.34 16.29
CA ILE A 157 -12.99 -1.29 15.33
C ILE A 157 -11.87 -1.80 14.41
N GLY A 158 -11.58 -3.09 14.51
CA GLY A 158 -10.54 -3.77 13.73
C GLY A 158 -9.36 -4.26 14.59
N ASN A 159 -8.65 -5.25 14.04
CA ASN A 159 -7.51 -5.90 14.69
C ASN A 159 -6.35 -6.15 13.70
N GLY A 160 -6.23 -5.31 12.68
CA GLY A 160 -5.10 -5.31 11.76
C GLY A 160 -3.85 -4.66 12.37
N ALA A 161 -2.80 -4.48 11.55
CA ALA A 161 -1.52 -3.93 12.00
C ALA A 161 -1.65 -2.56 12.70
N SER A 162 -2.54 -1.70 12.21
CA SER A 162 -2.80 -0.38 12.83
C SER A 162 -3.34 -0.50 14.25
N ALA A 163 -4.30 -1.41 14.48
CA ALA A 163 -4.88 -1.61 15.80
C ALA A 163 -3.84 -2.16 16.80
N LEU A 164 -3.02 -3.11 16.37
CA LEU A 164 -2.00 -3.71 17.24
C LEU A 164 -0.93 -2.71 17.70
N GLN A 165 -0.64 -1.70 16.88
CA GLN A 165 0.28 -0.61 17.27
C GLN A 165 -0.43 0.45 18.13
N LEU A 166 -1.70 0.74 17.84
CA LEU A 166 -2.45 1.80 18.50
C LEU A 166 -2.97 1.40 19.88
N VAL A 167 -3.61 0.23 20.00
CA VAL A 167 -4.33 -0.22 21.21
C VAL A 167 -3.46 -0.15 22.47
N PRO A 168 -2.20 -0.60 22.47
CA PRO A 168 -1.33 -0.50 23.64
C PRO A 168 -1.09 0.94 24.09
N GLU A 169 -1.03 1.90 23.16
CA GLU A 169 -0.75 3.30 23.47
C GLU A 169 -1.99 4.07 23.94
N ILE A 170 -3.18 3.74 23.40
CA ILE A 170 -4.43 4.35 23.87
C ILE A 170 -4.88 3.79 25.22
N ALA A 171 -4.64 2.50 25.50
CA ALA A 171 -5.02 1.87 26.76
C ALA A 171 -4.31 2.51 27.97
N LYS A 172 -3.10 3.05 27.77
CA LYS A 172 -2.36 3.81 28.81
C LYS A 172 -3.02 5.13 29.22
N LYS A 173 -3.95 5.67 28.42
CA LYS A 173 -4.52 7.02 28.59
C LYS A 173 -6.04 7.03 28.73
N ALA A 174 -6.73 6.16 28.02
CA ALA A 174 -8.19 6.08 28.01
C ALA A 174 -8.74 5.50 29.33
N LYS A 175 -9.95 5.93 29.70
CA LYS A 175 -10.67 5.37 30.85
C LYS A 175 -11.04 3.92 30.63
N SER A 176 -11.49 3.59 29.42
CA SER A 176 -11.64 2.21 28.97
C SER A 176 -11.45 2.11 27.46
N VAL A 177 -11.02 0.95 27.00
CA VAL A 177 -10.89 0.61 25.59
C VAL A 177 -11.67 -0.67 25.32
N THR A 178 -12.63 -0.63 24.40
CA THR A 178 -13.30 -1.83 23.88
C THR A 178 -12.89 -2.03 22.43
N GLN A 179 -12.16 -3.11 22.15
CA GLN A 179 -11.75 -3.45 20.80
C GLN A 179 -12.68 -4.52 20.21
N PHE A 180 -13.28 -4.19 19.08
CA PHE A 180 -14.12 -5.07 18.27
C PHE A 180 -13.28 -5.68 17.16
N MET A 181 -13.15 -7.01 17.16
CA MET A 181 -12.42 -7.74 16.15
C MET A 181 -13.33 -8.71 15.38
N ARG A 182 -13.07 -8.91 14.09
CA ARG A 182 -13.84 -9.85 13.27
C ARG A 182 -13.12 -11.18 13.07
N SER A 183 -11.83 -11.14 12.75
CA SER A 183 -11.04 -12.34 12.50
C SER A 183 -9.66 -12.17 13.10
N PRO A 184 -9.17 -13.12 13.92
CA PRO A 184 -7.82 -13.07 14.49
C PRO A 184 -6.74 -13.00 13.42
N GLN A 185 -5.53 -12.63 13.85
CA GLN A 185 -4.35 -12.51 13.00
C GLN A 185 -3.23 -13.32 13.62
N HIS A 186 -2.37 -13.92 12.79
CA HIS A 186 -1.16 -14.58 13.30
C HIS A 186 -0.20 -13.54 13.84
N LEU A 187 0.19 -13.69 15.10
CA LEU A 187 1.10 -12.78 15.80
C LEU A 187 2.52 -13.33 15.74
N VAL A 188 3.44 -12.48 15.29
CA VAL A 188 4.87 -12.79 15.25
C VAL A 188 5.56 -11.96 16.31
N GLU A 189 6.23 -12.60 17.25
CA GLU A 189 7.04 -11.92 18.24
C GLU A 189 8.06 -11.01 17.56
N SER A 190 8.15 -9.77 18.01
CA SER A 190 9.06 -8.78 17.45
C SER A 190 9.64 -7.90 18.55
N SER A 191 10.92 -7.57 18.39
CA SER A 191 11.62 -6.60 19.24
C SER A 191 12.19 -5.49 18.37
N ASN A 192 12.12 -4.26 18.87
CA ASN A 192 12.73 -3.11 18.20
C ASN A 192 14.09 -2.81 18.82
N TYR A 193 15.16 -3.37 18.26
CA TYR A 193 16.50 -3.14 18.78
C TYR A 193 17.04 -1.78 18.31
N VAL A 194 17.56 -0.99 19.24
CA VAL A 194 18.31 0.22 18.91
C VAL A 194 19.64 -0.19 18.29
N ILE A 195 19.92 0.29 17.08
CA ILE A 195 21.24 0.07 16.45
C ILE A 195 22.29 0.78 17.30
N SER A 196 23.27 0.03 17.82
CA SER A 196 24.29 0.57 18.72
C SER A 196 25.18 1.60 18.00
N PRO A 197 25.81 2.54 18.72
CA PRO A 197 26.74 3.50 18.13
C PRO A 197 27.87 2.83 17.32
N PHE A 198 28.36 1.68 17.79
CA PHE A 198 29.35 0.87 17.09
C PHE A 198 28.85 0.42 15.71
N TRP A 199 27.64 -0.16 15.63
CA TRP A 199 27.09 -0.59 14.34
C TRP A 199 26.74 0.57 13.41
N ARG A 200 26.28 1.72 13.96
CA ARG A 200 26.12 2.95 13.18
C ARG A 200 27.44 3.42 12.57
N PHE A 201 28.52 3.37 13.34
CA PHE A 201 29.87 3.67 12.86
C PHE A 201 30.29 2.71 11.74
N MET A 202 30.11 1.39 11.94
CA MET A 202 30.43 0.39 10.93
C MET A 202 29.66 0.62 9.62
N PHE A 203 28.35 0.87 9.69
CA PHE A 203 27.53 1.14 8.51
C PHE A 203 27.93 2.44 7.79
N ARG A 204 28.38 3.45 8.54
CA ARG A 204 28.81 4.76 7.99
C ARG A 204 30.13 4.67 7.23
N TYR A 205 31.13 3.99 7.79
CA TYR A 205 32.51 4.01 7.29
C TYR A 205 32.95 2.73 6.56
N PHE A 206 32.24 1.61 6.78
CA PHE A 206 32.48 0.32 6.12
C PHE A 206 31.18 -0.17 5.47
N PRO A 207 30.75 0.43 4.34
CA PRO A 207 29.40 0.24 3.79
C PRO A 207 29.08 -1.22 3.43
N ILE A 208 30.09 -2.06 3.19
CA ILE A 208 29.91 -3.51 2.99
C ILE A 208 29.15 -4.17 4.15
N THR A 209 29.35 -3.69 5.39
CA THR A 209 28.64 -4.22 6.57
C THR A 209 27.14 -3.94 6.50
N LEU A 210 26.73 -2.78 5.97
CA LEU A 210 25.33 -2.43 5.74
C LEU A 210 24.73 -3.31 4.63
N TYR A 211 25.47 -3.56 3.54
CA TYR A 211 25.02 -4.45 2.47
C TYR A 211 24.85 -5.88 2.94
N ILE A 212 25.78 -6.40 3.76
CA ILE A 212 25.65 -7.73 4.37
C ILE A 212 24.41 -7.78 5.27
N ALA A 213 24.21 -6.79 6.14
CA ALA A 213 23.02 -6.73 7.00
C ALA A 213 21.71 -6.70 6.19
N ARG A 214 21.66 -5.90 5.11
CA ARG A 214 20.52 -5.88 4.18
C ARG A 214 20.33 -7.21 3.48
N PHE A 215 21.40 -7.88 3.08
CA PHE A 215 21.34 -9.19 2.42
C PHE A 215 20.82 -10.27 3.37
N VAL A 216 21.32 -10.33 4.61
CA VAL A 216 20.83 -11.26 5.64
C VAL A 216 19.34 -11.01 5.92
N MET A 217 18.94 -9.74 6.05
CA MET A 217 17.53 -9.38 6.23
C MET A 217 16.67 -9.75 5.02
N PHE A 218 17.20 -9.58 3.81
CA PHE A 218 16.56 -10.02 2.58
C PHE A 218 16.34 -11.53 2.57
N ILE A 219 17.37 -12.34 2.87
CA ILE A 219 17.26 -13.80 2.94
C ILE A 219 16.24 -14.23 3.99
N TYR A 220 16.25 -13.62 5.18
CA TYR A 220 15.27 -13.88 6.23
C TYR A 220 13.84 -13.59 5.78
N MET A 221 13.62 -12.47 5.10
CA MET A 221 12.30 -12.12 4.57
C MET A 221 11.90 -13.02 3.40
N GLU A 222 12.84 -13.36 2.53
CA GLU A 222 12.63 -14.14 1.31
C GLU A 222 12.32 -15.61 1.62
N GLU A 223 12.91 -16.19 2.67
CA GLU A 223 12.58 -17.53 3.17
C GLU A 223 11.07 -17.70 3.39
N SER A 224 10.38 -16.63 3.81
CA SER A 224 8.95 -16.65 4.05
C SER A 224 8.10 -16.84 2.79
N PHE A 225 8.71 -16.78 1.59
CA PHE A 225 8.08 -17.23 0.34
C PHE A 225 7.69 -18.71 0.41
N LEU A 226 8.42 -19.53 1.17
CA LEU A 226 8.11 -20.95 1.33
C LEU A 226 6.69 -21.18 1.88
N HIS A 227 6.20 -20.28 2.75
CA HIS A 227 4.83 -20.34 3.24
C HIS A 227 3.79 -20.30 2.12
N SER A 228 4.05 -19.60 1.01
CA SER A 228 3.07 -19.50 -0.08
C SER A 228 2.96 -20.78 -0.91
N GLN A 229 3.92 -21.70 -0.79
CA GLN A 229 3.99 -22.90 -1.60
C GLN A 229 3.03 -23.98 -1.07
N PRO A 230 2.24 -24.64 -1.94
CA PRO A 230 1.29 -25.68 -1.54
C PRO A 230 1.93 -27.05 -1.34
N ASN A 231 3.25 -27.16 -1.49
CA ASN A 231 4.02 -28.39 -1.32
C ASN A 231 4.27 -28.71 0.17
N ASP A 232 4.81 -29.91 0.44
CA ASP A 232 5.03 -30.37 1.81
C ASP A 232 6.02 -29.49 2.61
N PRO A 233 7.14 -29.01 2.05
CA PRO A 233 7.99 -28.03 2.73
C PRO A 233 7.23 -26.76 3.14
N GLY A 234 6.39 -26.20 2.26
CA GLY A 234 5.55 -25.06 2.57
C GLY A 234 4.54 -25.35 3.67
N ARG A 235 3.87 -26.51 3.62
CA ARG A 235 2.93 -26.96 4.65
C ARG A 235 3.59 -27.08 6.03
N LEU A 236 4.79 -27.68 6.10
CA LEU A 236 5.55 -27.84 7.34
C LEU A 236 6.03 -26.49 7.89
N SER A 237 6.51 -25.60 7.01
CA SER A 237 6.90 -24.24 7.37
C SER A 237 5.72 -23.47 7.98
N ARG A 238 4.54 -23.51 7.34
CA ARG A 238 3.31 -22.91 7.88
C ARG A 238 2.93 -23.50 9.23
N ALA A 239 2.84 -24.82 9.36
CA ALA A 239 2.47 -25.48 10.60
C ALA A 239 3.42 -25.10 11.77
N ASN A 240 4.72 -24.99 11.49
CA ASN A 240 5.68 -24.52 12.50
C ASN A 240 5.43 -23.06 12.90
N SER A 241 5.20 -22.16 11.94
CA SER A 241 4.91 -20.75 12.21
C SER A 241 3.57 -20.54 12.93
N GLU A 242 2.55 -21.35 12.63
CA GLU A 242 1.26 -21.37 13.35
C GLU A 242 1.43 -21.83 14.79
N ARG A 243 2.25 -22.86 15.02
CA ARG A 243 2.59 -23.31 16.37
C ARG A 243 3.29 -22.20 17.14
N GLN A 244 4.29 -21.55 16.55
CA GLN A 244 5.01 -20.44 17.19
C GLN A 244 4.07 -19.26 17.52
N SER A 245 3.19 -18.87 16.59
CA SER A 245 2.18 -17.83 16.83
C SER A 245 1.27 -18.20 18.01
N ARG A 246 0.82 -19.45 18.08
CA ARG A 246 -0.05 -19.94 19.17
C ARG A 246 0.67 -19.98 20.51
N GLU A 247 1.89 -20.50 20.55
CA GLU A 247 2.75 -20.51 21.74
C GLU A 247 3.01 -19.08 22.24
N TYR A 248 3.25 -18.13 21.33
CA TYR A 248 3.42 -16.73 21.68
C TYR A 248 2.16 -16.12 22.30
N VAL A 249 0.98 -16.38 21.72
CA VAL A 249 -0.32 -15.95 22.28
C VAL A 249 -0.52 -16.54 23.68
N GLN A 250 -0.29 -17.85 23.85
CA GLN A 250 -0.48 -18.53 25.12
C GLN A 250 0.49 -18.04 26.21
N ARG A 251 1.72 -17.71 25.82
CA ARG A 251 2.75 -17.18 26.72
C ARG A 251 2.49 -15.74 27.14
N THR A 252 1.89 -14.93 26.27
CA THR A 252 1.87 -13.45 26.42
C THR A 252 0.49 -12.89 26.75
N ALA A 253 -0.56 -13.40 26.13
CA ALA A 253 -1.93 -12.90 26.31
C ALA A 253 -2.67 -13.57 27.48
N PRO A 254 -3.65 -12.89 28.11
CA PRO A 254 -4.50 -13.49 29.12
C PRO A 254 -5.26 -14.71 28.57
N ARG A 255 -5.43 -15.74 29.41
CA ARG A 255 -6.10 -17.00 29.04
C ARG A 255 -7.50 -16.80 28.45
N LYS A 256 -8.26 -15.80 28.93
CA LYS A 256 -9.60 -15.48 28.44
C LYS A 256 -9.66 -15.07 26.95
N TYR A 257 -8.52 -14.69 26.35
CA TYR A 257 -8.45 -14.24 24.96
C TYR A 257 -7.77 -15.23 24.01
N TRP A 258 -7.31 -16.40 24.48
CA TRP A 258 -6.57 -17.34 23.62
C TRP A 258 -7.38 -17.80 22.41
N ASP A 259 -8.65 -18.15 22.60
CA ASP A 259 -9.52 -18.60 21.51
C ASP A 259 -9.82 -17.45 20.54
N LEU A 260 -10.00 -16.22 21.07
CA LEU A 260 -10.25 -15.02 20.26
C LEU A 260 -9.03 -14.59 19.45
N LEU A 261 -7.82 -14.91 19.90
CA LEU A 261 -6.56 -14.52 19.24
C LEU A 261 -5.98 -15.59 18.31
N THR A 262 -6.54 -16.80 18.29
CA THR A 262 -6.00 -17.93 17.51
C THR A 262 -6.66 -18.02 16.13
N PRO A 263 -5.92 -17.80 15.02
CA PRO A 263 -6.49 -17.89 13.68
C PRO A 263 -6.81 -19.31 13.22
N THR A 264 -7.82 -19.40 12.36
CA THR A 264 -8.26 -20.65 11.70
C THR A 264 -7.76 -20.79 10.26
N PHE A 265 -7.11 -19.76 9.72
CA PHE A 265 -6.55 -19.75 8.36
C PHE A 265 -5.03 -19.99 8.39
N ASP A 266 -4.50 -20.50 7.28
CA ASP A 266 -3.09 -20.82 7.09
C ASP A 266 -2.15 -19.62 7.35
N PHE A 267 -1.03 -19.86 8.03
CA PHE A 267 -0.01 -18.82 8.20
C PHE A 267 0.57 -18.38 6.85
N GLY A 268 0.70 -17.06 6.67
CA GLY A 268 1.12 -16.47 5.39
C GLY A 268 -0.03 -16.10 4.45
N CYS A 269 -1.27 -16.51 4.72
CA CYS A 269 -2.44 -16.06 3.94
C CYS A 269 -2.65 -14.55 3.97
N ARG A 270 -2.27 -13.92 5.07
CA ARG A 270 -2.28 -12.48 5.28
C ARG A 270 -0.88 -12.03 5.67
N ARG A 271 -0.62 -10.73 5.52
CA ARG A 271 0.64 -10.13 5.96
C ARG A 271 0.83 -10.38 7.45
N ARG A 272 2.01 -10.87 7.82
CA ARG A 272 2.42 -11.11 9.21
C ARG A 272 2.26 -9.84 10.04
N ILE A 273 1.69 -9.97 11.24
CA ILE A 273 1.60 -8.86 12.18
C ILE A 273 2.62 -9.07 13.28
N PHE A 274 3.62 -8.20 13.29
CA PHE A 274 4.66 -8.19 14.30
C PHE A 274 4.12 -7.56 15.57
N ASP A 275 4.03 -8.34 16.63
CA ASP A 275 3.62 -7.87 17.94
C ASP A 275 4.83 -7.46 18.78
N ARG A 276 4.65 -6.34 19.49
CA ARG A 276 5.64 -5.77 20.42
C ARG A 276 5.09 -5.57 21.83
N ALA A 277 3.77 -5.38 21.93
CA ALA A 277 3.13 -4.96 23.18
C ALA A 277 1.62 -5.26 23.20
N TYR A 278 1.00 -5.61 22.08
CA TYR A 278 -0.44 -5.81 21.97
C TYR A 278 -0.91 -6.98 22.82
N ALA A 279 -0.36 -8.18 22.61
CA ALA A 279 -0.79 -9.35 23.36
C ALA A 279 -0.65 -9.15 24.88
N ALA A 280 0.46 -8.52 25.31
CA ALA A 280 0.71 -8.17 26.70
C ALA A 280 -0.24 -7.08 27.22
N SER A 281 -0.61 -6.11 26.39
CA SER A 281 -1.50 -5.01 26.78
C SER A 281 -2.90 -5.48 27.16
N LEU A 282 -3.35 -6.64 26.68
CA LEU A 282 -4.65 -7.24 26.98
C LEU A 282 -4.82 -7.68 28.45
N HIS A 283 -3.74 -7.68 29.26
CA HIS A 283 -3.84 -7.84 30.71
C HIS A 283 -4.33 -6.59 31.44
N GLN A 284 -4.38 -5.43 30.78
CA GLN A 284 -4.88 -4.21 31.41
C GLN A 284 -6.38 -4.32 31.71
N ASP A 285 -6.78 -3.97 32.94
CA ASP A 285 -8.16 -4.08 33.40
C ASP A 285 -9.15 -3.19 32.64
N ASN A 286 -8.64 -2.09 32.05
CA ASN A 286 -9.43 -1.15 31.26
C ASN A 286 -9.55 -1.52 29.77
N LEU A 287 -8.98 -2.65 29.33
CA LEU A 287 -8.99 -3.10 27.94
C LEU A 287 -9.80 -4.39 27.77
N THR A 288 -10.84 -4.31 26.94
CA THR A 288 -11.70 -5.44 26.58
C THR A 288 -11.57 -5.75 25.10
N LEU A 289 -11.22 -6.99 24.76
CA LEU A 289 -11.28 -7.52 23.39
C LEU A 289 -12.56 -8.34 23.22
N THR A 290 -13.32 -8.09 22.15
CA THR A 290 -14.54 -8.84 21.83
C THR A 290 -14.66 -9.13 20.33
N ASN A 291 -15.30 -10.24 19.98
CA ASN A 291 -15.72 -10.57 18.62
C ASN A 291 -17.25 -10.52 18.43
N ASP A 292 -17.98 -9.96 19.41
CA ASP A 292 -19.41 -9.72 19.29
C ASP A 292 -19.67 -8.70 18.16
N PRO A 293 -20.43 -9.06 17.11
CA PRO A 293 -20.62 -8.19 15.95
C PRO A 293 -21.26 -6.87 16.34
N ILE A 294 -20.84 -5.79 15.69
CA ILE A 294 -21.50 -4.49 15.81
C ILE A 294 -22.74 -4.49 14.93
N VAL A 295 -23.89 -4.14 15.50
CA VAL A 295 -25.17 -4.09 14.79
C VAL A 295 -25.50 -2.68 14.35
N LYS A 296 -25.35 -1.70 15.25
CA LYS A 296 -25.61 -0.28 14.96
C LYS A 296 -24.91 0.64 15.95
N ILE A 297 -24.82 1.91 15.59
CA ILE A 297 -24.31 2.98 16.42
C ILE A 297 -25.49 3.80 16.96
N LYS A 298 -25.42 4.13 18.25
CA LYS A 298 -26.32 5.08 18.92
C LYS A 298 -25.56 6.38 19.19
N PRO A 299 -26.25 7.47 19.57
CA PRO A 299 -25.61 8.75 19.86
C PRO A 299 -24.42 8.69 20.84
N THR A 300 -24.43 7.76 21.80
CA THR A 300 -23.37 7.63 22.83
C THR A 300 -22.91 6.19 23.07
N ALA A 301 -23.24 5.25 22.17
CA ALA A 301 -22.93 3.83 22.39
C ALA A 301 -22.84 3.01 21.09
N ILE A 302 -22.16 1.88 21.17
CA ILE A 302 -22.16 0.83 20.15
C ILE A 302 -23.07 -0.31 20.61
N VAL A 303 -24.01 -0.72 19.76
CA VAL A 303 -24.90 -1.86 20.04
C VAL A 303 -24.33 -3.10 19.39
N THR A 304 -24.17 -4.16 20.19
CA THR A 304 -23.60 -5.43 19.73
C THR A 304 -24.66 -6.46 19.36
N GLY A 305 -24.25 -7.60 18.80
CA GLY A 305 -25.13 -8.71 18.42
C GLY A 305 -25.79 -9.39 19.62
N SER A 306 -25.12 -9.41 20.77
CA SER A 306 -25.71 -9.84 22.04
C SER A 306 -26.70 -8.83 22.64
N LYS A 307 -26.91 -7.69 21.97
CA LYS A 307 -27.74 -6.55 22.42
C LYS A 307 -27.16 -5.80 23.61
N GLU A 308 -25.87 -5.98 23.90
CA GLU A 308 -25.17 -5.11 24.85
C GLU A 308 -24.95 -3.72 24.25
N GLU A 309 -24.98 -2.71 25.12
CA GLU A 309 -24.68 -1.33 24.76
C GLU A 309 -23.35 -0.93 25.38
N VAL A 310 -22.35 -0.77 24.54
CA VAL A 310 -21.02 -0.31 24.95
C VAL A 310 -21.00 1.21 24.87
N TYR A 311 -20.99 1.89 26.00
CA TYR A 311 -20.85 3.35 26.06
C TYR A 311 -19.51 3.78 25.45
N THR A 312 -19.55 4.80 24.58
CA THR A 312 -18.38 5.22 23.79
C THR A 312 -18.38 6.71 23.57
N ASP A 313 -17.29 7.38 23.92
CA ASP A 313 -17.04 8.79 23.64
C ASP A 313 -16.28 8.99 22.30
N VAL A 314 -15.44 8.03 21.92
CA VAL A 314 -14.63 8.08 20.69
C VAL A 314 -14.60 6.73 20.01
N ILE A 315 -14.86 6.70 18.71
CA ILE A 315 -14.72 5.51 17.86
C ILE A 315 -13.45 5.67 17.01
N VAL A 316 -12.55 4.71 17.10
CA VAL A 316 -11.37 4.64 16.25
C VAL A 316 -11.50 3.49 15.25
N LEU A 317 -11.46 3.83 13.96
CA LEU A 317 -11.51 2.88 12.86
C LEU A 317 -10.09 2.44 12.50
N ALA A 318 -9.78 1.19 12.81
CA ALA A 318 -8.60 0.45 12.34
C ALA A 318 -9.02 -0.58 11.28
N THR A 319 -9.92 -0.16 10.39
CA THR A 319 -10.68 -0.99 9.42
C THR A 319 -9.95 -1.19 8.08
N GLY A 320 -8.80 -0.53 7.89
CA GLY A 320 -7.95 -0.70 6.72
C GLY A 320 -8.26 0.31 5.62
N PHE A 321 -8.10 -0.10 4.37
CA PHE A 321 -8.19 0.78 3.21
C PHE A 321 -9.03 0.14 2.12
N ASP A 322 -9.69 0.99 1.34
CA ASP A 322 -10.24 0.63 0.05
C ASP A 322 -9.17 0.75 -1.02
N LEU A 323 -9.27 -0.11 -2.02
CA LEU A 323 -8.33 -0.15 -3.14
C LEU A 323 -8.88 0.62 -4.36
N SER A 324 -9.70 1.64 -4.10
CA SER A 324 -10.44 2.41 -5.10
C SER A 324 -9.61 3.44 -5.87
N GLN A 325 -8.36 3.68 -5.48
CA GLN A 325 -7.46 4.59 -6.19
C GLN A 325 -7.19 4.16 -7.64
N TYR A 326 -7.46 2.89 -7.97
CA TYR A 326 -7.38 2.34 -9.33
C TYR A 326 -8.68 2.49 -10.11
N ASP A 327 -9.64 3.28 -9.65
CA ASP A 327 -10.94 3.47 -10.32
C ASP A 327 -11.05 4.85 -11.00
N ILE A 328 -10.06 5.74 -10.79
CA ILE A 328 -9.95 7.06 -11.47
C ILE A 328 -9.98 6.89 -12.99
N GLU A 329 -10.86 7.60 -13.70
CA GLU A 329 -11.05 7.40 -15.13
C GLU A 329 -9.78 7.70 -15.95
N ILE A 330 -9.33 6.72 -16.75
CA ILE A 330 -8.24 6.90 -17.72
C ILE A 330 -8.72 6.42 -19.08
N LYS A 331 -8.49 7.23 -20.12
CA LYS A 331 -8.80 6.91 -21.52
C LYS A 331 -7.52 6.83 -22.33
N GLY A 332 -7.24 5.66 -22.88
CA GLY A 332 -6.12 5.40 -23.78
C GLY A 332 -6.46 5.75 -25.23
N ARG A 333 -5.82 5.04 -26.16
CA ARG A 333 -6.03 5.21 -27.61
C ARG A 333 -7.50 5.14 -27.99
N HIS A 334 -7.92 5.99 -28.91
CA HIS A 334 -9.28 6.04 -29.45
C HIS A 334 -10.38 6.17 -28.38
N GLY A 335 -10.04 6.75 -27.21
CA GLY A 335 -10.97 6.95 -26.10
C GLY A 335 -11.29 5.69 -25.30
N LYS A 336 -10.61 4.57 -25.54
CA LYS A 336 -10.84 3.31 -24.81
C LYS A 336 -10.56 3.50 -23.32
N THR A 337 -11.54 3.19 -22.48
CA THR A 337 -11.38 3.35 -21.02
C THR A 337 -10.58 2.20 -20.42
N ARG A 338 -9.91 2.46 -19.30
CA ARG A 338 -9.24 1.40 -18.52
C ARG A 338 -10.19 0.31 -18.07
N GLU A 339 -11.41 0.69 -17.71
CA GLU A 339 -12.45 -0.25 -17.33
C GLU A 339 -12.81 -1.21 -18.48
N GLN A 340 -13.01 -0.68 -19.68
CA GLN A 340 -13.24 -1.51 -20.89
C GLN A 340 -12.06 -2.45 -21.14
N HIS A 341 -10.83 -1.95 -21.03
CA HIS A 341 -9.63 -2.78 -21.17
C HIS A 341 -9.58 -3.94 -20.15
N TRP A 342 -9.89 -3.67 -18.88
CA TRP A 342 -9.92 -4.72 -17.84
C TRP A 342 -11.09 -5.69 -17.98
N GLN A 343 -12.24 -5.24 -18.45
CA GLN A 343 -13.36 -6.12 -18.79
C GLN A 343 -12.96 -7.11 -19.90
N GLU A 344 -12.35 -6.63 -20.98
CA GLU A 344 -11.85 -7.49 -22.07
C GLU A 344 -10.72 -8.44 -21.62
N ALA A 345 -9.89 -8.01 -20.68
CA ALA A 345 -8.83 -8.84 -20.13
C ALA A 345 -9.31 -9.82 -19.05
N GLU A 346 -10.58 -9.75 -18.63
CA GLU A 346 -11.19 -10.53 -17.54
C GLU A 346 -10.48 -10.34 -16.19
N GLY A 347 -10.19 -9.08 -15.85
CA GLY A 347 -9.57 -8.66 -14.59
C GLY A 347 -8.68 -7.43 -14.75
N LYS A 348 -8.14 -6.92 -13.63
CA LYS A 348 -7.22 -5.77 -13.60
C LYS A 348 -5.84 -6.12 -14.18
N ALA A 349 -5.79 -6.40 -15.47
CA ALA A 349 -4.61 -6.83 -16.19
C ALA A 349 -3.60 -5.69 -16.37
N THR A 350 -2.34 -6.00 -16.11
CA THR A 350 -1.21 -5.10 -16.37
C THR A 350 0.00 -5.92 -16.76
N PHE A 351 0.78 -5.44 -17.71
CA PHE A 351 2.08 -6.02 -18.05
C PHE A 351 3.10 -5.68 -16.97
N LYS A 352 3.69 -6.71 -16.36
CA LYS A 352 4.70 -6.58 -15.31
C LYS A 352 4.29 -5.66 -14.16
N THR A 353 3.00 -5.54 -13.88
CA THR A 353 2.41 -4.65 -12.84
C THR A 353 2.61 -3.15 -13.08
N VAL A 354 3.08 -2.75 -14.27
CA VAL A 354 3.49 -1.35 -14.56
C VAL A 354 2.77 -0.70 -15.74
N ALA A 355 2.28 -1.44 -16.73
CA ALA A 355 1.72 -0.81 -17.95
C ALA A 355 0.58 -1.62 -18.57
N MET A 356 -0.15 -1.03 -19.52
CA MET A 356 -1.27 -1.66 -20.24
C MET A 356 -1.16 -1.36 -21.74
N SER A 357 -1.61 -2.29 -22.57
CA SER A 357 -1.69 -2.08 -24.03
C SER A 357 -2.85 -1.12 -24.36
N GLY A 358 -2.63 -0.22 -25.32
CA GLY A 358 -3.59 0.84 -25.65
C GLY A 358 -3.55 2.05 -24.71
N PHE A 359 -2.61 2.11 -23.75
CA PHE A 359 -2.39 3.25 -22.85
C PHE A 359 -0.93 3.74 -22.98
N PRO A 360 -0.57 4.41 -24.08
CA PRO A 360 0.81 4.79 -24.35
C PRO A 360 1.34 5.75 -23.30
N ASN A 361 2.62 5.63 -22.95
CA ASN A 361 3.32 6.50 -22.00
C ASN A 361 2.70 6.57 -20.59
N PHE A 362 1.77 5.69 -20.26
CA PHE A 362 1.18 5.60 -18.93
C PHE A 362 1.78 4.43 -18.15
N PHE A 363 2.22 4.70 -16.93
CA PHE A 363 2.84 3.69 -16.07
C PHE A 363 2.34 3.74 -14.63
N TYR A 364 2.25 2.59 -13.99
CA TYR A 364 2.09 2.45 -12.55
C TYR A 364 3.43 2.20 -11.87
N ILE A 365 3.60 2.78 -10.69
CA ILE A 365 4.45 2.27 -9.63
C ILE A 365 3.53 1.78 -8.51
N LEU A 366 3.67 0.51 -8.16
CA LEU A 366 2.71 -0.26 -7.36
C LEU A 366 1.31 -0.35 -8.01
N GLY A 367 1.27 -0.74 -9.28
CA GLY A 367 0.02 -1.06 -9.98
C GLY A 367 -0.66 -2.33 -9.46
N PRO A 368 -1.79 -2.74 -10.07
CA PRO A 368 -2.42 -4.03 -9.82
C PRO A 368 -1.40 -5.19 -9.83
N ASN A 369 -1.64 -6.19 -8.98
CA ASN A 369 -0.80 -7.37 -8.80
C ASN A 369 0.64 -7.11 -8.31
N SER A 370 0.95 -5.95 -7.72
CA SER A 370 2.28 -5.62 -7.17
C SER A 370 2.46 -5.91 -5.67
N GLY A 371 1.40 -6.37 -5.00
CA GLY A 371 1.34 -6.54 -3.55
C GLY A 371 2.32 -7.60 -3.03
N ARG A 372 3.26 -7.16 -2.18
CA ARG A 372 4.22 -8.03 -1.49
C ARG A 372 3.75 -8.34 -0.07
N ILE A 373 3.35 -9.59 0.18
CA ILE A 373 2.81 -10.03 1.48
C ILE A 373 3.94 -10.32 2.50
N TYR A 374 5.11 -10.73 2.03
CA TYR A 374 6.17 -11.26 2.90
C TYR A 374 7.50 -10.48 2.81
N THR A 375 7.76 -9.72 1.74
CA THR A 375 9.01 -8.98 1.50
C THR A 375 8.79 -7.46 1.38
N SER A 376 9.89 -6.73 1.19
CA SER A 376 9.90 -5.27 1.11
C SER A 376 9.16 -4.73 -0.12
N THR A 377 8.19 -3.85 0.10
CA THR A 377 7.56 -3.06 -0.95
C THR A 377 8.56 -2.11 -1.65
N LEU A 378 9.61 -1.66 -0.96
CA LEU A 378 10.64 -0.82 -1.58
C LEU A 378 11.39 -1.55 -2.70
N ALA A 379 11.61 -2.86 -2.55
CA ALA A 379 12.24 -3.64 -3.62
C ALA A 379 11.37 -3.71 -4.88
N MET A 380 10.04 -3.78 -4.72
CA MET A 380 9.10 -3.68 -5.84
C MET A 380 9.15 -2.29 -6.48
N ILE A 381 9.09 -1.22 -5.67
CA ILE A 381 9.19 0.16 -6.15
C ILE A 381 10.47 0.37 -6.95
N GLU A 382 11.64 0.02 -6.39
CA GLU A 382 12.94 0.23 -7.05
C GLU A 382 13.04 -0.53 -8.38
N SER A 383 12.53 -1.77 -8.41
CA SER A 383 12.53 -2.60 -9.62
C SER A 383 11.59 -2.04 -10.70
N GLN A 384 10.39 -1.59 -10.31
CA GLN A 384 9.42 -0.98 -11.23
C GLN A 384 9.92 0.37 -11.75
N VAL A 385 10.50 1.21 -10.89
CA VAL A 385 11.10 2.48 -11.31
C VAL A 385 12.21 2.24 -12.33
N ASN A 386 13.08 1.25 -12.11
CA ASN A 386 14.12 0.90 -13.09
C ASN A 386 13.53 0.45 -14.44
N LEU A 387 12.50 -0.40 -14.41
CA LEU A 387 11.80 -0.85 -15.62
C LEU A 387 11.18 0.33 -16.39
N VAL A 388 10.47 1.22 -15.68
CA VAL A 388 9.84 2.41 -16.27
C VAL A 388 10.88 3.36 -16.84
N ILE A 389 11.97 3.65 -16.13
CA ILE A 389 13.08 4.48 -16.62
C ILE A 389 13.64 3.95 -17.94
N ASN A 390 13.87 2.63 -18.04
CA ASN A 390 14.36 2.02 -19.27
C ASN A 390 13.34 2.12 -20.41
N ALA A 391 12.06 1.91 -20.12
CA ALA A 391 10.98 2.01 -21.12
C ALA A 391 10.79 3.45 -21.63
N ILE A 392 10.90 4.48 -20.78
CA ILE A 392 10.67 5.87 -21.19
C ILE A 392 11.91 6.56 -21.77
N ARG A 393 13.11 5.99 -21.57
CA ARG A 393 14.38 6.59 -22.01
C ARG A 393 14.36 7.03 -23.49
N PRO A 394 13.86 6.23 -24.45
CA PRO A 394 13.78 6.67 -25.85
C PRO A 394 12.89 7.89 -26.07
N ILE A 395 11.84 8.09 -25.27
CA ILE A 395 10.96 9.26 -25.34
C ILE A 395 11.66 10.51 -24.84
N ILE A 396 12.36 10.38 -23.71
CA ILE A 396 13.14 11.47 -23.11
C ILE A 396 14.28 11.90 -24.04
N LEU A 397 14.98 10.94 -24.64
CA LEU A 397 16.04 11.20 -25.64
C LEU A 397 15.50 11.64 -27.02
N ARG A 398 14.18 11.83 -27.16
CA ARG A 398 13.50 12.26 -28.41
C ARG A 398 13.68 11.29 -29.59
N ASN A 399 13.96 10.01 -29.31
CA ASN A 399 14.05 8.94 -30.31
C ASN A 399 12.70 8.27 -30.59
N ALA A 400 11.70 8.49 -29.73
CA ALA A 400 10.32 8.04 -29.87
C ALA A 400 9.35 9.12 -29.33
N SER A 401 8.11 9.14 -29.84
CA SER A 401 7.03 9.96 -29.29
C SER A 401 6.25 9.20 -28.22
N SER A 402 6.06 7.90 -28.41
CA SER A 402 5.40 7.05 -27.43
C SER A 402 5.97 5.64 -27.33
N VAL A 403 5.71 5.01 -26.17
CA VAL A 403 5.97 3.61 -25.87
C VAL A 403 4.71 2.99 -25.29
N GLU A 404 4.39 1.77 -25.68
CA GLU A 404 3.31 1.00 -25.05
C GLU A 404 3.60 -0.49 -25.02
N VAL A 405 2.79 -1.23 -24.27
CA VAL A 405 2.84 -2.70 -24.23
C VAL A 405 2.27 -3.24 -25.52
N ARG A 406 2.95 -4.20 -26.16
CA ARG A 406 2.40 -4.86 -27.37
C ARG A 406 1.04 -5.50 -27.06
N THR A 407 0.09 -5.31 -27.96
CA THR A 407 -1.27 -5.84 -27.83
C THR A 407 -1.28 -7.31 -27.40
N GLY A 408 -2.01 -7.62 -26.33
CA GLY A 408 -2.19 -8.97 -25.77
C GLY A 408 -1.08 -9.45 -24.83
N ARG A 409 0.06 -8.73 -24.69
CA ARG A 409 1.13 -9.12 -23.75
C ARG A 409 0.76 -8.94 -22.28
N ASP A 410 -0.04 -7.93 -21.97
CA ASP A 410 -0.64 -7.74 -20.65
C ASP A 410 -1.60 -8.87 -20.28
N LYS A 411 -2.47 -9.31 -21.20
CA LYS A 411 -3.35 -10.48 -20.97
C LYS A 411 -2.54 -11.75 -20.78
N GLN A 412 -1.55 -12.03 -21.64
CA GLN A 412 -0.66 -13.20 -21.50
C GLN A 412 0.10 -13.20 -20.16
N TYR A 413 0.57 -12.03 -19.74
CA TYR A 413 1.20 -11.87 -18.43
C TYR A 413 0.21 -12.12 -17.30
N GLN A 414 -1.00 -11.58 -17.40
CA GLN A 414 -2.06 -11.79 -16.41
C GLN A 414 -2.47 -13.27 -16.32
N ASP A 415 -2.58 -13.99 -17.42
CA ASP A 415 -2.90 -15.42 -17.43
C ASP A 415 -1.79 -16.22 -16.73
N SER A 416 -0.52 -15.91 -17.01
CA SER A 416 0.63 -16.51 -16.33
C SER A 416 0.64 -16.20 -14.83
N LEU A 417 0.25 -14.97 -14.46
CA LEU A 417 0.15 -14.51 -13.08
C LEU A 417 -0.96 -15.23 -12.32
N ASN A 418 -2.15 -15.32 -12.91
CA ASN A 418 -3.27 -16.05 -12.34
C ASN A 418 -2.92 -17.53 -12.16
N HIS A 419 -2.32 -18.16 -13.17
CA HIS A 419 -1.85 -19.55 -13.07
C HIS A 419 -0.82 -19.74 -11.95
N ALA A 420 0.10 -18.79 -11.77
CA ALA A 420 1.06 -18.83 -10.67
C ALA A 420 0.35 -18.68 -9.31
N LEU A 421 -0.61 -17.76 -9.18
CA LEU A 421 -1.41 -17.58 -7.95
C LEU A 421 -2.23 -18.81 -7.58
N ASP A 422 -2.83 -19.49 -8.56
CA ASP A 422 -3.57 -20.75 -8.37
C ASP A 422 -2.68 -21.88 -7.85
N ASN A 423 -1.36 -21.74 -8.01
CA ASN A 423 -0.34 -22.63 -7.45
C ASN A 423 0.27 -22.11 -6.15
N THR A 424 -0.40 -21.18 -5.47
CA THR A 424 -0.05 -20.73 -4.12
C THR A 424 -1.21 -20.92 -3.15
N ILE A 425 -0.94 -20.81 -1.85
CA ILE A 425 -2.01 -20.78 -0.84
C ILE A 425 -2.96 -19.58 -1.03
N TYR A 426 -2.49 -18.51 -1.68
CA TYR A 426 -3.22 -17.25 -1.76
C TYR A 426 -4.59 -17.40 -2.43
N ASN A 427 -4.69 -18.24 -3.47
CA ASN A 427 -5.97 -18.54 -4.13
C ASN A 427 -6.64 -19.83 -3.61
N ARG A 428 -5.93 -20.69 -2.87
CA ARG A 428 -6.45 -21.99 -2.43
C ARG A 428 -7.09 -21.98 -1.04
N SER A 429 -6.46 -21.27 -0.10
CA SER A 429 -6.79 -21.36 1.32
C SER A 429 -7.10 -20.01 1.96
N CYS A 430 -6.88 -18.91 1.24
CA CYS A 430 -6.96 -17.57 1.80
C CYS A 430 -8.19 -16.83 1.26
N SER A 431 -8.82 -16.04 2.12
CA SER A 431 -9.90 -15.12 1.77
C SER A 431 -9.55 -13.69 2.20
N GLY A 432 -10.01 -12.70 1.43
CA GLY A 432 -9.76 -11.30 1.71
C GLY A 432 -10.29 -10.37 0.64
N TYR A 433 -10.08 -9.07 0.82
CA TYR A 433 -10.54 -8.03 -0.10
C TYR A 433 -9.61 -7.84 -1.33
N PHE A 434 -8.68 -8.78 -1.54
CA PHE A 434 -7.78 -8.81 -2.71
C PHE A 434 -8.39 -9.54 -3.91
N PHE A 435 -9.56 -10.14 -3.71
CA PHE A 435 -10.32 -10.81 -4.76
C PHE A 435 -11.33 -9.81 -5.34
N ASP A 436 -11.41 -9.80 -6.66
CA ASP A 436 -12.41 -9.04 -7.39
C ASP A 436 -13.77 -9.76 -7.29
N GLU A 437 -14.82 -9.07 -6.89
CA GLU A 437 -16.13 -9.69 -6.63
C GLU A 437 -16.79 -10.24 -7.90
N GLY A 438 -16.52 -9.63 -9.06
CA GLY A 438 -17.10 -10.05 -10.33
C GLY A 438 -16.39 -11.28 -10.93
N THR A 439 -15.07 -11.26 -10.93
CA THR A 439 -14.25 -12.31 -11.57
C THR A 439 -13.80 -13.41 -10.61
N GLY A 440 -13.84 -13.16 -9.30
CA GLY A 440 -13.28 -14.05 -8.28
C GLY A 440 -11.76 -14.16 -8.32
N LYS A 441 -11.07 -13.37 -9.16
CA LYS A 441 -9.61 -13.42 -9.31
C LYS A 441 -8.93 -12.49 -8.33
N ASN A 442 -7.78 -12.93 -7.81
CA ASN A 442 -6.91 -12.08 -7.00
C ASN A 442 -6.19 -11.07 -7.90
N TRP A 443 -6.32 -9.79 -7.58
CA TRP A 443 -5.80 -8.70 -8.39
C TRP A 443 -4.73 -7.86 -7.67
N PHE A 444 -4.33 -8.28 -6.46
CA PHE A 444 -3.41 -7.53 -5.61
C PHE A 444 -2.05 -8.19 -5.47
N ILE A 445 -1.99 -9.51 -5.30
CA ILE A 445 -0.78 -10.21 -4.87
C ILE A 445 0.15 -10.49 -6.04
N TYR A 446 1.45 -10.23 -5.84
CA TYR A 446 2.50 -10.71 -6.74
C TYR A 446 2.92 -12.15 -6.37
N PRO A 447 2.73 -13.16 -7.24
CA PRO A 447 2.89 -14.57 -6.85
C PRO A 447 4.32 -15.08 -6.80
N TRP A 448 5.28 -14.39 -7.41
CA TRP A 448 6.65 -14.88 -7.54
C TRP A 448 7.62 -14.28 -6.53
N ASN A 449 8.78 -14.93 -6.40
CA ASN A 449 9.80 -14.52 -5.46
C ASN A 449 10.54 -13.23 -5.88
N SER A 450 11.33 -12.63 -4.99
CA SER A 450 12.08 -11.39 -5.25
C SER A 450 13.16 -11.56 -6.33
N VAL A 451 13.72 -12.77 -6.48
CA VAL A 451 14.71 -13.06 -7.53
C VAL A 451 14.07 -13.03 -8.92
N HIS A 452 12.89 -13.65 -9.06
CA HIS A 452 12.10 -13.60 -10.28
C HIS A 452 11.69 -12.17 -10.61
N LEU A 453 11.24 -11.41 -9.61
CA LEU A 453 10.94 -9.99 -9.76
C LEU A 453 12.13 -9.20 -10.32
N TRP A 454 13.31 -9.36 -9.71
CA TRP A 454 14.52 -8.70 -10.15
C TRP A 454 14.89 -9.10 -11.59
N TRP A 455 14.86 -10.39 -11.91
CA TRP A 455 15.14 -10.87 -13.27
C TRP A 455 14.18 -10.28 -14.30
N GLU A 456 12.87 -10.33 -14.03
CA GLU A 456 11.85 -9.83 -14.96
C GLU A 456 11.95 -8.33 -15.20
N MET A 457 12.28 -7.54 -14.18
CA MET A 457 12.31 -6.08 -14.27
C MET A 457 13.66 -5.50 -14.69
N TYR A 458 14.77 -6.22 -14.48
CA TYR A 458 16.10 -5.75 -14.87
C TYR A 458 16.62 -6.41 -16.14
N TRP A 459 16.50 -7.74 -16.27
CA TRP A 459 17.14 -8.50 -17.35
C TRP A 459 16.20 -8.73 -18.53
N ASN A 460 14.92 -8.97 -18.26
CA ASN A 460 13.89 -9.11 -19.28
C ASN A 460 13.17 -7.76 -19.57
N ALA A 461 13.80 -6.63 -19.24
CA ALA A 461 13.17 -5.32 -19.21
C ALA A 461 12.68 -4.83 -20.58
N GLU A 462 13.39 -5.15 -21.66
CA GLU A 462 13.09 -4.65 -23.02
C GLU A 462 12.04 -5.49 -23.76
N ALA A 463 11.74 -6.69 -23.27
CA ALA A 463 10.78 -7.57 -23.93
C ALA A 463 9.34 -7.09 -23.71
N GLY A 464 8.57 -6.95 -24.80
CA GLY A 464 7.14 -6.67 -24.75
C GLY A 464 6.73 -5.21 -24.95
N TRP A 465 7.68 -4.32 -25.27
CA TRP A 465 7.39 -2.93 -25.62
C TRP A 465 7.31 -2.72 -27.14
N GLU A 466 6.55 -1.71 -27.53
CA GLU A 466 6.47 -1.12 -28.87
C GLU A 466 6.74 0.39 -28.76
N TYR A 467 7.54 0.92 -29.68
CA TYR A 467 7.94 2.33 -29.72
C TYR A 467 7.47 2.96 -31.04
N TYR A 468 6.89 4.15 -30.97
CA TYR A 468 6.40 4.89 -32.13
C TYR A 468 7.14 6.21 -32.30
N LYS A 469 7.24 6.67 -33.54
CA LYS A 469 7.89 7.94 -33.89
C LYS A 469 6.87 9.05 -33.97
#